data_AF-A0AAQ0HB71-F1
#
_entry.id   AF-A0AAQ0HB71-F1
#
_cell.length_a   1.000
_cell.length_b   1.000
_cell.length_c   1.000
_cell.angle_alpha   90.00
_cell.angle_beta   90.00
_cell.angle_gamma   90.00
#
_symmetry.space_group_name_H-M   'P 1'
#
loop_
_entity.id
_entity.type
_entity.pdbx_description
1 polymer ?
#
loop_
_entity_poly.entity_id
_entity_poly.type
_entity_poly.pdbx_seq_one_letter_code
_entity_poly.pdbx_strand_id
1 'polypeptide(L)'
;MVDISMPKASAALAARRHALAPGTDDAFLALSKAVFADGALDKRTKQLIAVAVAHVTQCPWCIEGHVKGARREGASPEQIMEAIWVAAEMRAGAAYAHANKALAVLDQIDGA
;
A
#
# COMPACT_ATOMS: atom_id res chain seq x y z
N MET A 1 -15.55 -9.35 24.12
CA MET A 1 -15.25 -8.94 22.72
C MET A 1 -13.83 -9.39 22.45
N VAL A 2 -13.59 -10.16 21.38
CA VAL A 2 -12.21 -10.45 20.96
C VAL A 2 -11.55 -9.11 20.69
N ASP A 3 -10.36 -8.90 21.24
CA ASP A 3 -9.60 -7.70 20.95
C ASP A 3 -9.17 -7.76 19.47
N ILE A 4 -9.90 -7.04 18.61
CA ILE A 4 -9.62 -6.90 17.17
C ILE A 4 -8.40 -5.98 16.96
N SER A 5 -7.82 -5.43 18.03
CA SER A 5 -6.61 -4.62 17.97
C SER A 5 -5.44 -5.43 17.42
N MET A 6 -5.03 -5.06 16.21
CA MET A 6 -3.80 -5.56 15.61
C MET A 6 -2.61 -5.16 16.49
N PRO A 7 -1.68 -6.09 16.81
CA PRO A 7 -0.56 -5.78 17.70
C PRO A 7 0.31 -4.67 17.10
N LYS A 8 0.79 -3.77 17.97
CA LYS A 8 1.81 -2.79 17.58
C LYS A 8 3.11 -3.51 17.22
N ALA A 9 3.80 -3.00 16.20
CA ALA A 9 5.16 -3.44 15.90
C ALA A 9 6.05 -3.24 17.15
N SER A 10 6.86 -4.26 17.47
CA SER A 10 7.78 -4.21 18.60
C SER A 10 9.13 -4.85 18.25
N ALA A 11 10.19 -4.46 18.96
CA ALA A 11 11.51 -5.03 18.78
C ALA A 11 11.52 -6.55 19.03
N ALA A 12 10.76 -7.02 20.03
CA ALA A 12 10.64 -8.45 20.32
C ALA A 12 10.00 -9.24 19.16
N LEU A 13 8.94 -8.70 18.55
CA LEU A 13 8.31 -9.32 17.38
C LEU A 13 9.22 -9.29 16.15
N ALA A 14 9.96 -8.19 15.95
CA ALA A 14 10.94 -8.09 14.86
C ALA A 14 12.08 -9.10 15.03
N ALA A 15 12.66 -9.20 16.23
CA ALA A 15 13.71 -10.16 16.54
C ALA A 15 13.23 -11.61 16.38
N ARG A 16 12.01 -11.91 16.83
CA ARG A 16 11.40 -13.23 16.64
C ARG A 16 11.15 -13.54 15.15
N ARG A 17 10.66 -12.58 14.37
CA ARG A 17 10.48 -12.74 12.91
C ARG A 17 11.81 -13.07 12.24
N HIS A 18 12.86 -12.33 12.56
CA HIS A 18 14.20 -12.58 12.04
C HIS A 18 14.72 -13.96 12.46
N ALA A 19 14.65 -14.32 13.74
CA ALA A 19 15.13 -15.61 14.25
C ALA A 19 14.46 -16.82 13.59
N LEU A 20 13.20 -16.69 13.16
CA LEU A 20 12.47 -17.76 12.47
C LEU A 20 12.84 -17.90 10.98
N ALA A 21 13.33 -16.84 10.34
CA ALA A 21 13.65 -16.85 8.90
C ALA A 21 14.72 -15.78 8.54
N PRO A 22 15.97 -15.91 9.02
CA PRO A 22 16.94 -14.81 9.01
C PRO A 22 17.32 -14.38 7.59
N GLY A 23 17.64 -15.33 6.70
CA GLY A 23 18.04 -15.00 5.32
C GLY A 23 16.94 -14.30 4.52
N THR A 24 15.68 -14.69 4.71
CA THR A 24 14.54 -14.06 4.04
C THR A 24 14.23 -12.68 4.62
N ASP A 25 14.29 -12.52 5.95
CA ASP A 25 14.09 -11.22 6.60
C ASP A 25 15.19 -10.22 6.20
N ASP A 26 16.45 -10.64 6.16
CA ASP A 26 17.58 -9.82 5.73
C ASP A 26 17.44 -9.37 4.27
N ALA A 27 17.07 -10.30 3.38
CA ALA A 27 16.83 -9.98 1.97
C ALA A 27 15.69 -8.97 1.81
N PHE A 28 14.61 -9.10 2.58
CA PHE A 28 13.50 -8.15 2.58
C PHE A 28 13.90 -6.77 3.10
N LEU A 29 14.67 -6.71 4.20
CA LEU A 29 15.17 -5.44 4.75
C LEU A 29 16.11 -4.73 3.77
N ALA A 30 16.98 -5.48 3.07
CA ALA A 30 17.83 -4.96 2.02
C ALA A 30 17.01 -4.41 0.85
N LEU A 31 16.00 -5.15 0.37
CA LEU A 31 15.08 -4.71 -0.67
C LEU A 31 14.36 -3.42 -0.25
N SER A 32 13.78 -3.40 0.96
CA SER A 32 13.06 -2.24 1.48
C SER A 32 13.94 -0.99 1.51
N LYS A 33 15.18 -1.12 2.03
CA LYS A 33 16.16 -0.02 2.03
C LYS A 33 16.48 0.48 0.62
N ALA A 34 16.71 -0.44 -0.34
CA ALA A 34 17.05 -0.09 -1.70
C ALA A 34 15.88 0.61 -2.44
N VAL A 35 14.66 0.08 -2.30
CA VAL A 35 13.46 0.61 -2.95
C VAL A 35 13.19 2.05 -2.51
N PHE A 36 13.32 2.36 -1.21
CA PHE A 36 13.08 3.69 -0.66
C PHE A 36 14.30 4.62 -0.68
N ALA A 37 15.44 4.24 -1.26
CA ALA A 37 16.54 5.18 -1.49
C ALA A 37 16.17 6.23 -2.55
N ASP A 38 16.83 7.40 -2.58
CA ASP A 38 16.62 8.38 -3.66
C ASP A 38 17.12 7.84 -5.00
N GLY A 39 16.46 8.24 -6.08
CA GLY A 39 16.83 7.90 -7.46
C GLY A 39 16.10 8.82 -8.45
N ALA A 40 15.61 8.27 -9.55
CA ALA A 40 14.76 9.04 -10.48
C ALA A 40 13.47 9.57 -9.81
N LEU A 41 13.00 8.90 -8.75
CA LEU A 41 11.98 9.40 -7.84
C LEU A 41 12.63 9.68 -6.49
N ASP A 42 12.30 10.82 -5.89
CA ASP A 42 12.70 11.16 -4.53
C ASP A 42 11.97 10.27 -3.50
N LYS A 43 12.54 10.17 -2.29
CA LYS A 43 11.96 9.43 -1.16
C LYS A 43 10.51 9.80 -0.88
N ARG A 44 10.20 11.09 -0.90
CA ARG A 44 8.85 11.61 -0.63
C ARG A 44 7.84 11.05 -1.63
N THR A 45 8.14 11.11 -2.92
CA THR A 45 7.30 10.56 -4.00
C THR A 45 7.11 9.07 -3.81
N LYS A 46 8.17 8.33 -3.49
CA LYS A 46 8.09 6.90 -3.22
C LYS A 46 7.22 6.59 -2.00
N GLN A 47 7.28 7.39 -0.94
CA GLN A 47 6.41 7.23 0.23
C GLN A 47 4.95 7.54 -0.10
N LEU A 48 4.66 8.55 -0.92
CA LEU A 48 3.29 8.84 -1.37
C LEU A 48 2.70 7.69 -2.22
N ILE A 49 3.51 7.10 -3.10
CA ILE A 49 3.12 5.88 -3.83
C ILE A 49 2.83 4.74 -2.84
N ALA A 50 3.69 4.55 -1.83
CA ALA A 50 3.50 3.53 -0.82
C ALA A 50 2.24 3.77 0.05
N VAL A 51 1.88 5.02 0.35
CA VAL A 51 0.61 5.38 1.00
C VAL A 51 -0.57 4.94 0.14
N ALA A 52 -0.56 5.23 -1.16
CA ALA A 52 -1.63 4.81 -2.08
C ALA A 52 -1.76 3.28 -2.10
N VAL A 53 -0.64 2.56 -2.27
CA VAL A 53 -0.61 1.08 -2.28
C VAL A 53 -1.06 0.49 -0.93
N ALA A 54 -0.71 1.11 0.19
CA ALA A 54 -1.14 0.67 1.51
C ALA A 54 -2.68 0.72 1.68
N HIS A 55 -3.36 1.69 1.04
CA HIS A 55 -4.83 1.77 1.04
C HIS A 55 -5.47 0.76 0.08
N VAL A 56 -4.82 0.48 -1.07
CA VAL A 56 -5.28 -0.58 -1.99
C VAL A 56 -5.16 -1.96 -1.35
N THR A 57 -4.07 -2.23 -0.64
CA THR A 57 -3.82 -3.50 0.07
C THR A 57 -4.48 -3.59 1.45
N GLN A 58 -5.07 -2.48 1.92
CA GLN A 58 -5.80 -2.36 3.19
C GLN A 58 -4.97 -2.79 4.42
N CYS A 59 -3.64 -2.60 4.37
CA CYS A 59 -2.72 -3.01 5.43
C CYS A 59 -2.59 -1.90 6.50
N PRO A 60 -3.14 -2.07 7.73
CA PRO A 60 -3.13 -1.00 8.73
C PRO A 60 -1.71 -0.62 9.19
N TRP A 61 -0.80 -1.59 9.32
CA TRP A 61 0.60 -1.31 9.64
C TRP A 61 1.33 -0.55 8.53
N CYS A 62 1.00 -0.85 7.27
CA CYS A 62 1.60 -0.20 6.11
C CYS A 62 1.09 1.25 5.99
N ILE A 63 -0.20 1.47 6.25
CA ILE A 63 -0.79 2.82 6.30
C ILE A 63 -0.06 3.66 7.35
N GLU A 64 0.05 3.15 8.59
CA GLU A 64 0.73 3.86 9.66
C GLU A 64 2.21 4.12 9.34
N GLY A 65 2.92 3.11 8.84
CA GLY A 65 4.35 3.18 8.52
C GLY A 65 4.66 4.19 7.41
N HIS A 66 3.92 4.14 6.30
CA HIS A 66 4.18 4.99 5.14
C HIS A 66 3.64 6.41 5.28
N VAL A 67 2.57 6.63 6.06
CA VAL A 67 2.17 8.00 6.43
C VAL A 67 3.26 8.66 7.27
N LYS A 68 3.81 7.96 8.27
CA LYS A 68 4.95 8.47 9.06
C LYS A 68 6.18 8.68 8.19
N GLY A 69 6.46 7.76 7.26
CA GLY A 69 7.54 7.88 6.28
C GLY A 69 7.38 9.13 5.41
N ALA A 70 6.23 9.32 4.77
CA ALA A 70 5.94 10.47 3.93
C ALA A 70 6.10 11.80 4.70
N ARG A 71 5.61 11.88 5.95
CA ARG A 71 5.77 13.06 6.80
C ARG A 71 7.23 13.35 7.14
N ARG A 72 8.05 12.33 7.40
CA ARG A 72 9.50 12.50 7.65
C ARG A 72 10.22 13.07 6.43
N GLU A 73 9.78 12.71 5.24
CA GLU A 73 10.31 13.21 3.96
C GLU A 73 9.66 14.53 3.50
N GLY A 74 8.88 15.18 4.37
CA GLY A 74 8.32 16.51 4.12
C GLY A 74 7.03 16.55 3.28
N ALA A 75 6.33 15.44 3.09
CA ALA A 75 5.01 15.46 2.45
C ALA A 75 3.99 16.25 3.29
N SER A 76 3.22 17.13 2.66
CA SER A 76 2.11 17.84 3.33
C SER A 76 0.91 16.90 3.60
N PRO A 77 0.00 17.25 4.53
CA PRO A 77 -1.23 16.50 4.71
C PRO A 77 -2.06 16.41 3.42
N GLU A 78 -2.08 17.48 2.63
CA GLU A 78 -2.78 17.56 1.34
C GLU A 78 -2.20 16.56 0.34
N GLN A 79 -0.88 16.49 0.20
CA GLN A 79 -0.22 15.51 -0.69
C GLN A 79 -0.55 14.06 -0.30
N ILE A 80 -0.61 13.77 1.00
CA ILE A 80 -0.98 12.44 1.50
C ILE A 80 -2.44 12.14 1.17
N MET A 81 -3.34 13.11 1.36
CA MET A 81 -4.76 12.93 1.03
C MET A 81 -4.98 12.77 -0.48
N GLU A 82 -4.27 13.50 -1.33
CA GLU A 82 -4.32 13.32 -2.78
C GLU A 82 -3.91 11.90 -3.19
N ALA A 83 -2.83 11.36 -2.62
CA ALA A 83 -2.41 9.97 -2.88
C ALA A 83 -3.49 8.94 -2.46
N ILE A 84 -4.21 9.19 -1.37
CA ILE A 84 -5.31 8.33 -0.92
C ILE A 84 -6.52 8.42 -1.88
N TRP A 85 -6.86 9.61 -2.35
CA TRP A 85 -7.94 9.78 -3.34
C TRP A 85 -7.61 9.14 -4.68
N VAL A 86 -6.35 9.18 -5.12
CA VAL A 86 -5.88 8.40 -6.27
C VAL A 86 -6.11 6.89 -6.03
N ALA A 87 -5.76 6.37 -4.86
CA ALA A 87 -6.03 4.97 -4.52
C ALA A 87 -7.53 4.62 -4.49
N ALA A 88 -8.37 5.55 -4.03
CA ALA A 88 -9.81 5.38 -4.00
C ALA A 88 -10.42 5.34 -5.41
N GLU A 89 -10.01 6.27 -6.28
CA GLU A 89 -10.39 6.28 -7.69
C GLU A 89 -9.98 4.96 -8.35
N MET A 90 -8.73 4.53 -8.22
CA MET A 90 -8.26 3.30 -8.86
C MET A 90 -9.07 2.06 -8.47
N ARG A 91 -9.53 1.99 -7.21
CA ARG A 91 -10.40 0.91 -6.74
C ARG A 91 -11.82 1.00 -7.32
N ALA A 92 -12.39 2.19 -7.39
CA ALA A 92 -13.72 2.40 -7.98
C ALA A 92 -13.69 2.21 -9.51
N GLY A 93 -12.66 2.73 -10.17
CA GLY A 93 -12.38 2.63 -11.59
C GLY A 93 -12.25 1.19 -12.07
N ALA A 94 -11.72 0.28 -11.25
CA ALA A 94 -11.71 -1.14 -11.57
C ALA A 94 -13.12 -1.71 -11.80
N ALA A 95 -14.07 -1.41 -10.91
CA ALA A 95 -15.46 -1.84 -11.08
C ALA A 95 -16.12 -1.14 -12.27
N TYR A 96 -15.89 0.17 -12.41
CA TYR A 96 -16.41 0.96 -13.54
C TYR A 96 -15.94 0.42 -14.89
N ALA A 97 -14.64 0.17 -15.07
CA ALA A 97 -14.08 -0.37 -16.30
C ALA A 97 -14.55 -1.80 -16.57
N HIS A 98 -14.65 -2.64 -15.54
CA HIS A 98 -15.15 -4.01 -15.69
C HIS A 98 -16.65 -4.09 -16.04
N ALA A 99 -17.42 -3.01 -15.83
CA ALA A 99 -18.81 -2.96 -16.30
C ALA A 99 -18.90 -3.18 -17.82
N ASN A 100 -17.89 -2.76 -18.60
CA ASN A 100 -17.82 -3.04 -20.03
C ASN A 100 -17.85 -4.54 -20.35
N LYS A 101 -17.25 -5.37 -19.49
CA LYS A 101 -17.30 -6.82 -19.65
C LYS A 101 -18.72 -7.36 -19.42
N ALA A 102 -19.45 -6.80 -18.47
CA ALA A 102 -20.85 -7.16 -18.23
C ALA A 102 -21.73 -6.74 -19.42
N LEU A 103 -21.56 -5.52 -19.93
CA LEU A 103 -22.28 -5.03 -21.12
C LEU A 103 -22.05 -5.94 -22.33
N ALA A 104 -20.80 -6.31 -22.62
CA ALA A 104 -20.48 -7.23 -23.72
C ALA A 104 -21.13 -8.62 -23.56
N VAL A 105 -21.38 -9.07 -22.33
CA VAL A 105 -22.12 -10.33 -22.08
C VAL A 105 -23.61 -10.13 -22.26
N LEU A 106 -24.16 -8.98 -21.86
CA LEU A 106 -25.57 -8.64 -22.09
C LEU A 106 -25.88 -8.61 -23.59
N ASP A 107 -25.04 -7.95 -24.39
CA ASP A 107 -25.20 -7.91 -25.85
C ASP A 107 -25.27 -9.33 -26.46
N GLN A 108 -24.43 -10.25 -25.97
CA GLN A 108 -24.42 -11.66 -26.41
C GLN A 108 -25.69 -12.42 -26.02
N ILE A 109 -26.26 -12.12 -24.85
CA ILE A 109 -27.49 -12.75 -24.36
C ILE A 109 -28.72 -12.22 -25.11
N ASP A 110 -28.75 -10.90 -25.32
CA ASP A 110 -29.88 -10.20 -25.92
C ASP A 110 -29.92 -10.34 -27.46
N GLY A 111 -28.89 -10.96 -28.05
CA GLY A 111 -28.80 -11.23 -29.48
C GLY A 111 -28.48 -10.00 -30.34
N ALA A 112 -27.75 -9.04 -29.77
CA ALA A 112 -27.21 -7.88 -30.47
C ALA A 112 -25.96 -8.24 -31.30
#